data_AF-A0A3A5K1M5-F1
#
_entry.id   AF-A0A3A5K1M5-F1
#
_cell.length_a   1.000
_cell.length_b   1.000
_cell.length_c   1.000
_cell.angle_alpha   90.00
_cell.angle_beta   90.00
_cell.angle_gamma   90.00
#
_symmetry.space_group_name_H-M   'P 1'
#
loop_
_entity.id
_entity.type
_entity.pdbx_description
1 polymer ?
#
loop_
_entity_poly.entity_id
_entity_poly.type
_entity_poly.pdbx_seq_one_letter_code
_entity_poly.pdbx_strand_id
1 'polypeptide(L)'
;MDEAAKYEFAIALCRDAPQPFQMRKRDRDRAEALRLAGGRPPSLRDRAVALAQVRCEVRTRDLTDIGIPRCYLSRMCGEGLLVKVGYGRYRAAALTAA
;
A
#
# COMPACT_ATOMS: atom_id res chain seq x y z
N MET A 1 44.69 -27.12 -26.05
CA MET A 1 43.66 -26.11 -25.74
C MET A 1 42.59 -26.83 -24.96
N ASP A 2 42.79 -26.91 -23.65
CA ASP A 2 42.10 -27.85 -22.79
C ASP A 2 40.68 -27.39 -22.50
N GLU A 3 39.72 -28.09 -23.10
CA GLU A 3 38.27 -27.91 -22.97
C GLU A 3 37.82 -27.69 -21.52
N ALA A 4 38.52 -28.35 -20.58
CA ALA A 4 38.29 -28.25 -19.14
C ALA A 4 38.53 -26.84 -18.58
N ALA A 5 39.57 -26.14 -19.05
CA ALA A 5 39.87 -24.77 -18.61
C ALA A 5 38.78 -23.78 -19.06
N LYS A 6 38.14 -24.05 -20.21
CA LYS A 6 37.04 -23.23 -20.73
C LYS A 6 35.76 -23.42 -19.91
N TYR A 7 35.49 -24.64 -19.46
CA TYR A 7 34.36 -24.93 -18.59
C TYR A 7 34.53 -24.37 -17.17
N GLU A 8 35.72 -24.49 -16.59
CA GLU A 8 36.04 -23.91 -15.27
C GLU A 8 35.90 -22.38 -15.26
N PHE A 9 36.38 -21.71 -16.33
CA PHE A 9 36.27 -20.25 -16.46
C PHE A 9 34.81 -19.77 -16.57
N ALA A 10 33.94 -20.54 -17.24
CA ALA A 10 32.52 -20.23 -17.35
C ALA A 10 31.76 -20.44 -16.02
N ILE A 11 32.18 -21.41 -15.20
CA ILE A 11 31.57 -21.68 -13.88
C ILE A 11 31.91 -20.56 -12.90
N ALA A 12 33.14 -20.06 -12.92
CA ALA A 12 33.58 -18.94 -12.07
C ALA A 12 32.75 -17.66 -12.30
N LEU A 13 32.43 -17.33 -13.56
CA LEU A 13 31.61 -16.16 -13.90
C LEU A 13 30.15 -16.26 -13.41
N CYS A 14 29.62 -17.47 -13.27
CA CYS A 14 28.23 -17.69 -12.85
C CYS A 14 28.01 -17.61 -11.33
N ARG A 15 29.07 -17.75 -10.51
CA ARG A 15 28.96 -17.73 -9.03
C ARG A 15 28.67 -16.33 -8.46
N ASP A 16 29.06 -15.27 -9.16
CA ASP A 16 28.84 -13.88 -8.73
C ASP A 16 27.45 -13.31 -9.08
N ALA A 17 26.63 -14.04 -9.83
CA ALA A 17 25.27 -13.62 -10.12
C ALA A 17 24.35 -13.95 -8.93
N PRO A 18 23.69 -12.96 -8.28
CA PRO A 18 22.62 -13.27 -7.34
C PRO A 18 21.52 -13.99 -8.11
N GLN A 19 21.43 -15.31 -7.93
CA GLN A 19 20.38 -16.08 -8.57
C GLN A 19 19.04 -15.55 -8.07
N PRO A 20 18.14 -15.08 -8.96
CA PRO A 20 16.79 -14.75 -8.53
C PRO A 20 16.17 -16.07 -8.07
N PHE A 21 15.97 -16.20 -6.76
CA PHE A 21 15.19 -17.30 -6.20
C PHE A 21 13.93 -17.44 -7.05
N GLN A 22 13.73 -18.60 -7.66
CA GLN A 22 12.66 -18.76 -8.64
C GLN A 22 11.32 -18.60 -7.92
N MET A 23 10.72 -17.42 -8.08
CA MET A 23 9.46 -17.06 -7.46
C MET A 23 8.38 -18.00 -7.99
N ARG A 24 7.63 -18.65 -7.09
CA ARG A 24 6.57 -19.59 -7.48
C ARG A 24 5.54 -18.85 -8.35
N LYS A 25 5.01 -19.54 -9.37
CA LYS A 25 3.99 -19.00 -10.30
C LYS A 25 2.86 -18.26 -9.57
N ARG A 26 2.44 -18.78 -8.41
CA ARG A 26 1.38 -18.21 -7.57
C ARG A 26 1.75 -16.87 -6.93
N ASP A 27 2.99 -16.69 -6.52
CA ASP A 27 3.45 -15.43 -5.93
C ASP A 27 3.67 -14.36 -7.00
N ARG A 28 4.08 -14.78 -8.21
CA ARG A 28 4.11 -13.89 -9.39
C ARG A 28 2.73 -13.39 -9.76
N ASP A 29 1.76 -14.31 -9.84
CA ASP A 29 0.36 -14.00 -10.13
C ASP A 29 -0.26 -13.08 -9.05
N ARG A 30 0.03 -13.32 -7.76
CA ARG A 30 -0.37 -12.42 -6.66
C ARG A 30 0.24 -11.01 -6.80
N ALA A 31 1.52 -10.92 -7.16
CA ALA A 31 2.20 -9.64 -7.35
C ALA A 31 1.69 -8.88 -8.58
N GLU A 32 1.40 -9.60 -9.67
CA GLU A 32 0.79 -9.04 -10.88
C GLU A 32 -0.65 -8.57 -10.62
N ALA A 33 -1.45 -9.35 -9.87
CA ALA A 33 -2.79 -8.94 -9.46
C ALA A 33 -2.78 -7.69 -8.57
N LEU A 34 -1.83 -7.59 -7.62
CA LEU A 34 -1.64 -6.38 -6.82
C LEU A 34 -1.20 -5.18 -7.67
N ARG A 35 -0.34 -5.39 -8.68
CA ARG A 35 0.04 -4.35 -9.65
C ARG A 35 -1.14 -3.91 -10.51
N LEU A 36 -1.92 -4.85 -11.03
CA LEU A 36 -3.11 -4.57 -11.86
C LEU A 36 -4.21 -3.85 -11.05
N ALA A 37 -4.33 -4.17 -9.76
CA ALA A 37 -5.25 -3.51 -8.83
C ALA A 37 -4.79 -2.10 -8.40
N GLY A 38 -3.63 -1.63 -8.91
CA GLY A 38 -3.10 -0.31 -8.58
C GLY A 38 -2.38 -0.21 -7.22
N GLY A 39 -2.09 -1.35 -6.58
CA GLY A 39 -1.30 -1.42 -5.35
C GLY A 39 -1.96 -2.19 -4.20
N ARG A 40 -1.49 -1.92 -2.97
CA ARG A 40 -2.06 -2.52 -1.75
C ARG A 40 -3.52 -2.07 -1.61
N PRO A 41 -4.45 -2.96 -1.24
CA PRO A 41 -5.84 -2.57 -1.02
C PRO A 41 -5.89 -1.41 -0.02
N PRO A 42 -6.68 -0.35 -0.32
CA PRO A 42 -6.70 0.86 0.50
C PRO A 42 -7.12 0.50 1.91
N SER A 43 -6.29 0.90 2.87
CA SER A 43 -6.56 0.65 4.28
C SER A 43 -7.83 1.38 4.73
N LEU A 44 -8.40 1.00 5.88
CA LEU A 44 -9.54 1.72 6.45
C LEU A 44 -9.26 3.23 6.61
N ARG A 45 -7.99 3.59 6.84
CA ARG A 45 -7.52 4.98 6.94
C ARG A 45 -7.59 5.67 5.58
N ASP A 46 -7.03 5.05 4.55
CA ASP A 46 -7.02 5.60 3.19
C ASP A 46 -8.44 5.81 2.67
N ARG A 47 -9.35 4.89 2.96
CA ARG A 47 -10.77 5.02 2.58
C ARG A 47 -11.44 6.22 3.27
N ALA A 48 -11.16 6.40 4.56
CA ALA A 48 -11.71 7.53 5.34
C ALA A 48 -11.20 8.86 4.79
N VAL A 49 -9.89 8.95 4.51
CA VAL A 49 -9.25 10.16 3.98
C VAL A 49 -9.73 10.44 2.56
N ALA A 50 -9.77 9.44 1.68
CA ALA A 50 -10.26 9.59 0.30
C ALA A 50 -11.70 10.12 0.27
N LEU A 51 -12.59 9.56 1.10
CA LEU A 51 -13.96 10.06 1.22
C LEU A 51 -13.98 11.52 1.68
N ALA A 52 -13.16 11.86 2.67
CA ALA A 52 -13.09 13.21 3.21
C ALA A 52 -12.46 14.23 2.27
N GLN A 53 -11.60 13.80 1.36
CA GLN A 53 -11.10 14.64 0.27
C GLN A 53 -12.17 14.87 -0.81
N VAL A 54 -12.92 13.83 -1.20
CA VAL A 54 -13.96 13.95 -2.23
C VAL A 54 -15.14 14.79 -1.77
N ARG A 55 -15.57 14.64 -0.51
CA ARG A 55 -16.77 15.32 0.02
C ARG A 55 -16.48 16.61 0.79
N CYS A 56 -15.21 16.97 1.01
CA CYS A 56 -14.71 18.08 1.83
C CYS A 56 -15.11 18.01 3.34
N GLU A 57 -16.37 17.71 3.64
CA GLU A 57 -16.90 17.44 4.97
C GLU A 57 -17.68 16.13 4.98
N VAL A 58 -17.43 15.32 6.00
CA VAL A 58 -17.98 13.98 6.10
C VAL A 58 -18.64 13.81 7.46
N ARG A 59 -19.84 13.22 7.46
CA ARG A 59 -20.51 12.87 8.71
C ARG A 59 -20.04 11.51 9.22
N THR A 60 -20.15 11.31 10.53
CA THR A 60 -19.93 9.99 11.16
C THR A 60 -20.73 8.89 10.46
N ARG A 61 -21.95 9.19 10.00
CA ARG A 61 -22.80 8.24 9.28
C ARG A 61 -22.15 7.77 7.97
N ASP A 62 -21.69 8.70 7.14
CA ASP A 62 -21.06 8.37 5.85
C ASP A 62 -19.80 7.50 6.04
N LEU A 63 -19.03 7.74 7.10
CA LEU A 63 -17.86 6.91 7.43
C LEU A 63 -18.28 5.52 7.91
N THR A 64 -19.34 5.46 8.73
CA THR A 64 -19.89 4.18 9.22
C THR A 64 -20.46 3.35 8.07
N ASP A 65 -21.10 3.97 7.08
CA ASP A 65 -21.69 3.30 5.90
C ASP A 65 -20.60 2.65 5.02
N ILE A 66 -19.38 3.19 5.02
CA ILE A 66 -18.20 2.62 4.33
C ILE A 66 -17.49 1.55 5.18
N GLY A 67 -18.02 1.29 6.38
CA GLY A 67 -17.49 0.29 7.31
C GLY A 67 -16.38 0.82 8.21
N ILE A 68 -16.27 2.13 8.43
CA ILE A 68 -15.31 2.73 9.37
C ILE A 68 -15.99 2.87 10.75
N PRO A 69 -15.53 2.15 11.78
CA PRO A 69 -16.13 2.22 13.12
C PRO A 69 -15.89 3.58 13.77
N ARG A 70 -16.86 4.03 14.58
CA ARG A 70 -16.78 5.34 15.27
C ARG A 70 -15.58 5.48 16.19
N CYS A 71 -15.16 4.39 16.84
CA CYS A 71 -13.99 4.40 17.73
C CYS A 71 -12.67 4.70 17.00
N TYR A 72 -12.59 4.41 15.69
CA TYR A 72 -11.42 4.70 14.88
C TYR A 72 -11.30 6.18 14.50
N LEU A 73 -12.41 6.93 14.49
CA LEU A 73 -12.40 8.36 14.14
C LEU A 73 -11.56 9.17 15.12
N SER A 74 -11.69 8.91 16.41
CA SER A 74 -10.88 9.57 17.44
C SER A 74 -9.38 9.28 17.27
N ARG A 75 -9.02 8.05 16.87
CA ARG A 75 -7.63 7.68 16.57
C ARG A 75 -7.13 8.40 15.32
N MET A 76 -7.91 8.42 14.24
CA MET A 76 -7.55 9.15 13.02
C MET A 76 -7.43 10.65 13.25
N CYS A 77 -8.20 11.22 14.18
CA CYS A 77 -8.01 12.60 14.62
C CYS A 77 -6.71 12.80 15.41
N GLY A 78 -6.37 11.90 16.34
CA GLY A 78 -5.11 11.95 17.07
C GLY A 78 -3.87 11.76 16.19
N GLU A 79 -4.00 10.97 15.13
CA GLU A 79 -2.95 10.75 14.11
C GLU A 79 -2.86 11.89 13.09
N GLY A 80 -3.77 12.87 13.13
CA GLY A 80 -3.77 13.99 12.19
C GLY A 80 -4.23 13.65 10.78
N LEU A 81 -4.99 12.56 10.58
CA LEU A 81 -5.58 12.19 9.28
C LEU A 81 -6.91 12.92 9.04
N LEU A 82 -7.68 13.13 10.11
CA LEU A 82 -8.97 13.81 10.07
C LEU A 82 -9.00 14.96 11.09
N VAL A 83 -9.62 16.07 10.72
CA VAL A 83 -9.88 17.19 11.61
C VAL A 83 -11.36 17.17 11.99
N LYS A 84 -11.66 17.19 13.29
CA LYS A 84 -13.04 17.32 13.77
C LYS A 84 -13.47 18.77 13.64
N VAL A 85 -14.37 19.05 12.69
CA VAL A 85 -14.89 20.40 12.41
C VAL A 85 -16.10 20.73 13.30
N GLY A 86 -16.84 19.70 13.73
CA GLY A 86 -18.02 19.87 14.58
C GLY A 86 -18.56 18.55 15.10
N TYR A 87 -19.74 18.60 15.73
CA TYR A 87 -20.36 17.39 16.24
C TYR A 87 -20.68 16.40 15.11
N GLY A 88 -20.00 15.25 15.13
CA GLY A 88 -20.13 14.22 14.11
C GLY A 88 -19.72 14.63 12.70
N ARG A 89 -18.93 15.71 12.56
CA ARG A 89 -18.42 16.22 11.28
C ARG A 89 -16.89 16.21 11.27
N TYR A 90 -16.34 15.63 10.22
CA TYR A 90 -14.91 15.45 10.02
C TYR A 90 -14.51 15.93 8.64
N ARG A 91 -13.31 16.49 8.55
CA ARG A 91 -12.67 16.92 7.31
C ARG A 91 -11.35 16.20 7.17
N ALA A 92 -10.90 15.95 5.94
CA ALA A 92 -9.54 15.48 5.72
C ALA A 92 -8.58 16.53 6.29
N ALA A 93 -7.62 16.12 7.10
CA ALA A 93 -6.50 17.00 7.38
C ALA A 93 -5.86 17.33 6.03
N ALA A 94 -5.71 18.61 5.72
CA ALA A 94 -5.03 19.02 4.51
C ALA A 94 -3.63 18.41 4.59
N LEU A 95 -3.36 17.40 3.76
CA LEU A 95 -2.01 17.00 3.46
C LEU A 95 -1.42 18.21 2.72
N THR A 96 -0.79 19.10 3.46
CA THR A 96 0.26 19.94 2.90
C THR A 96 1.36 18.94 2.51
N ALA A 97 1.22 18.35 1.32
CA ALA A 97 2.35 17.76 0.63
C ALA A 97 3.30 18.93 0.35
N ALA A 98 4.32 19.05 1.20
CA ALA A 98 5.44 19.97 1.00
C ALA A 98 6.35 19.46 -0.13
#